data_AF-A0A3D0NLF4-F1
#
_entry.id   AF-A0A3D0NLF4-F1
#
_cell.length_a   1.000
_cell.length_b   1.000
_cell.length_c   1.000
_cell.angle_alpha   90.00
_cell.angle_beta   90.00
_cell.angle_gamma   90.00
#
_symmetry.space_group_name_H-M   'P 1'
#
loop_
_entity.id
_entity.type
_entity.pdbx_description
1 polymer ?
#
loop_
_entity_poly.entity_id
_entity_poly.type
_entity_poly.pdbx_seq_one_letter_code
_entity_poly.pdbx_strand_id
1 'polypeptide(L)'
;MTYFHPEEEFQFGVLSVYDDEYPGTRYLIEFPDGESYICRYFTDYESENSGDLDIEMDDPRYDDFYQIAMDIVETIQTGARRYHDGLTLDYRDWPALIKDVDKGIVVYPAG
;
A
#
# COMPACT_ATOMS: atom_id res chain seq x y z
N MET A 1 -10.45 -14.75 1.31
CA MET A 1 -9.01 -14.60 1.06
C MET A 1 -8.31 -15.00 2.36
N THR A 2 -7.19 -15.70 2.29
CA THR A 2 -6.35 -16.01 3.46
C THR A 2 -5.14 -15.09 3.38
N TYR A 3 -4.83 -14.39 4.46
CA TYR A 3 -3.71 -13.44 4.53
C TYR A 3 -2.46 -14.10 5.12
N PHE A 4 -1.28 -13.66 4.71
CA PHE A 4 0.00 -14.13 5.24
C PHE A 4 0.27 -13.50 6.61
N HIS A 5 -0.14 -12.24 6.79
CA HIS A 5 -0.05 -11.50 8.04
C HIS A 5 -1.41 -11.02 8.55
N PRO A 6 -1.65 -11.00 9.88
CA PRO A 6 -2.90 -10.46 10.44
C PRO A 6 -3.19 -9.01 10.03
N GLU A 7 -2.15 -8.20 9.85
CA GLU A 7 -2.24 -6.80 9.46
C GLU A 7 -2.90 -6.62 8.08
N GLU A 8 -2.62 -7.53 7.14
CA GLU A 8 -3.06 -7.44 5.75
C GLU A 8 -4.59 -7.47 5.62
N GLU A 9 -5.31 -8.13 6.52
CA GLU A 9 -6.78 -8.12 6.52
C GLU A 9 -7.33 -6.69 6.63
N PHE A 10 -6.73 -5.88 7.50
CA PHE A 10 -7.18 -4.52 7.82
C PHE A 10 -6.50 -3.45 6.98
N GLN A 11 -5.41 -3.81 6.31
CA GLN A 11 -4.61 -2.95 5.45
C GLN A 11 -4.95 -3.25 3.98
N PHE A 12 -4.23 -4.24 3.41
CA PHE A 12 -4.39 -4.70 2.04
C PHE A 12 -5.85 -4.98 1.68
N GLY A 13 -6.53 -5.80 2.50
CA GLY A 13 -7.91 -6.22 2.25
C GLY A 13 -8.88 -5.05 2.19
N VAL A 14 -8.72 -4.05 3.07
CA VAL A 14 -9.60 -2.87 3.09
C VAL A 14 -9.42 -2.03 1.84
N LEU A 15 -8.19 -1.79 1.40
CA LEU A 15 -7.94 -0.98 0.20
C LEU A 15 -8.38 -1.73 -1.08
N SER A 16 -8.02 -3.01 -1.21
CA SER A 16 -8.36 -3.85 -2.36
C SER A 16 -9.89 -3.96 -2.52
N VAL A 17 -10.63 -4.26 -1.45
CA VAL A 17 -12.11 -4.30 -1.48
C VAL A 17 -12.72 -2.94 -1.84
N TYR A 18 -12.13 -1.84 -1.35
CA TYR A 18 -12.64 -0.51 -1.69
C TYR A 18 -12.42 -0.16 -3.17
N ASP A 19 -11.25 -0.46 -3.74
CA ASP A 19 -11.00 -0.19 -5.18
C ASP A 19 -11.86 -1.10 -6.07
N ASP A 20 -12.09 -2.35 -5.69
CA ASP A 20 -13.02 -3.26 -6.38
C ASP A 20 -14.44 -2.66 -6.50
N GLU A 21 -14.92 -2.01 -5.43
CA GLU A 21 -16.22 -1.34 -5.43
C GLU A 21 -16.19 0.01 -6.15
N TYR A 22 -15.04 0.72 -6.10
CA TYR A 22 -14.88 2.08 -6.62
C TYR A 22 -13.61 2.22 -7.49
N PRO A 23 -13.54 1.55 -8.65
CA PRO A 23 -12.32 1.50 -9.44
C PRO A 23 -11.93 2.86 -10.00
N GLY A 24 -10.62 3.13 -10.01
CA GLY A 24 -10.06 4.39 -10.51
C GLY A 24 -10.21 5.57 -9.54
N THR A 25 -10.54 5.28 -8.28
CA THR A 25 -10.55 6.27 -7.19
C THR A 25 -9.19 6.95 -7.08
N ARG A 26 -9.22 8.25 -6.76
CA ARG A 26 -8.02 9.01 -6.41
C ARG A 26 -7.84 8.97 -4.89
N TYR A 27 -6.76 8.36 -4.46
CA TYR A 27 -6.46 8.17 -3.05
C TYR A 27 -5.44 9.21 -2.60
N LEU A 28 -5.75 9.97 -1.56
CA LEU A 28 -4.71 10.61 -0.76
C LEU A 28 -4.08 9.54 0.13
N ILE A 29 -2.79 9.30 -0.08
CA ILE A 29 -1.94 8.42 0.72
C ILE A 29 -1.02 9.32 1.56
N GLU A 30 -1.07 9.19 2.87
CA GLU A 30 -0.20 9.93 3.79
C GLU A 30 0.52 8.97 4.74
N PHE A 31 1.85 9.07 4.76
CA PHE A 31 2.73 8.28 5.61
C PHE A 31 2.97 8.96 6.96
N PRO A 32 3.41 8.21 7.99
CA PRO A 32 3.63 8.75 9.34
C PRO A 32 4.58 9.95 9.44
N ASP A 33 5.50 10.11 8.48
CA ASP A 33 6.46 11.21 8.42
C ASP A 33 5.93 12.45 7.67
N GLY A 34 4.66 12.42 7.25
CA GLY A 34 4.00 13.50 6.49
C GLY A 34 4.29 13.45 4.98
N GLU A 35 5.05 12.46 4.51
CA GLU A 35 5.17 12.17 3.08
C GLU A 35 3.79 11.81 2.52
N SER A 36 3.37 12.44 1.42
CA SER A 36 2.02 12.25 0.90
C SER A 36 1.89 12.43 -0.61
N TYR A 37 0.98 11.65 -1.17
CA TYR A 37 0.75 11.50 -2.61
C TYR A 37 -0.75 11.40 -2.91
N ILE A 38 -1.17 11.88 -4.08
CA ILE A 38 -2.41 11.45 -4.71
C ILE A 38 -2.07 10.32 -5.66
N CYS A 39 -2.67 9.15 -5.43
CA CYS A 39 -2.40 7.95 -6.20
C CYS A 39 -3.68 7.37 -6.82
N ARG A 40 -3.49 6.46 -7.77
CA ARG A 40 -4.53 5.55 -8.27
C ARG A 40 -4.08 4.11 -8.08
N TYR A 41 -5.04 3.25 -7.77
CA TYR A 41 -4.82 1.81 -7.76
C TYR A 41 -4.43 1.33 -9.15
N PHE A 42 -3.36 0.54 -9.23
CA PHE A 42 -2.92 -0.09 -10.47
C PHE A 42 -3.17 -1.59 -10.45
N THR A 43 -2.62 -2.31 -9.47
CA THR A 43 -2.83 -3.76 -9.30
C THR A 43 -2.43 -4.18 -7.88
N ASP A 44 -2.87 -5.36 -7.45
CA ASP A 44 -2.33 -6.11 -6.32
C ASP A 44 -1.72 -7.45 -6.75
N TYR A 45 -0.85 -8.01 -5.90
CA TYR A 45 -0.25 -9.33 -6.09
C TYR A 45 0.35 -9.90 -4.79
N GLU A 46 0.55 -11.21 -4.76
CA GLU A 46 1.40 -11.91 -3.78
C GLU A 46 2.88 -11.63 -4.10
N SER A 47 3.66 -11.35 -3.07
CA SER A 47 5.07 -10.98 -3.13
C SER A 47 5.85 -11.67 -2.01
N GLU A 48 7.18 -11.62 -2.12
CA GLU A 48 8.11 -12.27 -1.21
C GLU A 48 9.41 -11.46 -1.12
N ASN A 49 10.24 -11.72 -0.10
CA ASN A 49 11.48 -10.97 0.15
C ASN A 49 12.78 -11.73 -0.18
N SER A 50 12.69 -12.90 -0.78
CA SER A 50 13.83 -13.74 -1.18
C SER A 50 14.76 -13.01 -2.14
N GLY A 51 14.20 -12.34 -3.15
CA GLY A 51 14.97 -11.55 -4.12
C GLY A 51 15.63 -10.32 -3.51
N ASP A 52 14.95 -9.65 -2.58
CA ASP A 52 15.46 -8.43 -1.93
C ASP A 52 16.60 -8.72 -0.95
N LEU A 53 16.55 -9.87 -0.29
CA LEU A 53 17.52 -10.26 0.73
C LEU A 53 18.58 -11.27 0.24
N ASP A 54 18.46 -11.76 -0.99
CA ASP A 54 19.28 -12.84 -1.55
C ASP A 54 19.27 -14.08 -0.64
N ILE A 55 18.07 -14.53 -0.27
CA ILE A 55 17.82 -15.67 0.62
C ILE A 55 16.94 -16.73 -0.04
N GLU A 56 16.94 -17.93 0.53
CA GLU A 56 16.08 -19.03 0.10
C GLU A 56 14.84 -19.15 1.01
N MET A 57 13.83 -19.90 0.57
CA MET A 57 12.55 -20.07 1.29
C MET A 57 12.67 -20.75 2.67
N ASP A 58 13.79 -21.41 2.96
CA ASP A 58 14.05 -22.03 4.26
C ASP A 58 14.79 -21.10 5.24
N ASP A 59 15.18 -19.90 4.80
CA ASP A 59 15.76 -18.89 5.68
C ASP A 59 14.69 -18.39 6.66
N PRO A 60 14.98 -18.29 7.97
CA PRO A 60 14.02 -17.80 8.96
C PRO A 60 13.56 -16.35 8.75
N ARG A 61 14.19 -15.60 7.85
CA ARG A 61 13.80 -14.24 7.45
C ARG A 61 12.90 -14.22 6.21
N TYR A 62 12.72 -15.36 5.54
CA TYR A 62 11.82 -15.46 4.40
C TYR A 62 10.40 -15.07 4.81
N ASP A 63 9.75 -14.31 3.95
CA ASP A 63 8.46 -13.69 4.24
C ASP A 63 7.62 -13.58 2.96
N ASP A 64 6.40 -14.11 2.99
CA ASP A 64 5.38 -13.97 1.95
C ASP A 64 4.39 -12.90 2.38
N PHE A 65 4.00 -11.99 1.49
CA PHE A 65 3.08 -10.91 1.80
C PHE A 65 2.34 -10.40 0.56
N TYR A 66 1.25 -9.67 0.76
CA TYR A 66 0.52 -8.99 -0.29
C TYR A 66 1.05 -7.57 -0.52
N GLN A 67 1.11 -7.16 -1.79
CA GLN A 67 1.47 -5.81 -2.21
C GLN A 67 0.38 -5.17 -3.08
N ILE A 68 0.22 -3.86 -2.92
CA ILE A 68 -0.59 -3.01 -3.82
C ILE A 68 0.34 -2.04 -4.53
N ALA A 69 0.38 -2.11 -5.86
CA ALA A 69 1.04 -1.13 -6.69
C ALA A 69 0.09 0.03 -7.01
N MET A 70 0.58 1.24 -6.85
CA MET A 70 -0.16 2.48 -7.02
C MET A 70 0.60 3.40 -7.98
N ASP A 71 -0.12 3.99 -8.94
CA ASP A 71 0.41 5.05 -9.79
C ASP A 71 0.31 6.40 -9.07
N ILE A 72 1.41 7.15 -9.02
CA ILE A 72 1.41 8.50 -8.45
C ILE A 72 0.88 9.48 -9.49
N VAL A 73 -0.23 10.13 -9.15
CA VAL A 73 -0.86 11.18 -9.97
C VAL A 73 -0.32 12.55 -9.58
N GLU A 74 -0.09 12.79 -8.29
CA GLU A 74 0.41 14.06 -7.77
C GLU A 74 1.25 13.83 -6.51
N THR A 75 2.39 14.52 -6.40
CA THR A 75 3.16 14.58 -5.17
C THR A 75 2.73 15.78 -4.36
N ILE A 76 2.19 15.56 -3.16
CA ILE A 76 1.76 16.63 -2.26
C ILE A 76 2.93 17.06 -1.36
N GLN A 77 3.61 16.09 -0.75
CA GLN A 77 4.77 16.33 0.09
C GLN A 77 5.77 15.19 -0.05
N THR A 78 7.01 15.52 -0.42
CA THR A 78 8.11 14.55 -0.50
C THR A 78 8.64 14.18 0.88
N GLY A 79 9.04 12.92 1.06
CA GLY A 79 9.69 12.44 2.28
C GLY A 79 10.91 11.58 2.02
N ALA A 80 11.13 10.60 2.89
CA ALA A 80 12.31 9.74 2.83
C ALA A 80 12.26 8.75 1.66
N ARG A 81 11.06 8.30 1.25
CA ARG A 81 10.88 7.28 0.21
C ARG A 81 11.15 7.82 -1.18
N ARG A 82 10.78 9.09 -1.44
CA ARG A 82 11.06 9.82 -2.68
C ARG A 82 10.57 9.09 -3.93
N TYR A 83 9.36 8.57 -3.87
CA TYR A 83 8.74 7.94 -5.03
C TYR A 83 8.59 8.94 -6.18
N HIS A 84 8.68 8.44 -7.41
CA HIS A 84 8.61 9.26 -8.62
C HIS A 84 7.30 9.01 -9.36
N ASP A 85 7.16 7.84 -9.99
CA ASP A 85 6.03 7.55 -10.87
C ASP A 85 5.00 6.60 -10.24
N GLY A 86 5.42 5.82 -9.24
CA GLY A 86 4.57 4.87 -8.55
C GLY A 86 5.17 4.46 -7.20
N LEU A 87 4.35 3.81 -6.40
CA LEU A 87 4.73 3.25 -5.11
C LEU A 87 4.07 1.89 -4.89
N THR A 88 4.65 1.09 -4.01
CA THR A 88 4.06 -0.17 -3.53
C THR A 88 3.74 -0.05 -2.05
N LEU A 89 2.59 -0.57 -1.65
CA LEU A 89 2.15 -0.65 -0.25
C LEU A 89 2.16 -2.11 0.18
N ASP A 90 2.81 -2.41 1.29
CA ASP A 90 2.71 -3.67 2.01
C ASP A 90 2.70 -3.43 3.51
N TYR A 91 2.47 -4.50 4.27
CA TYR A 91 2.24 -4.41 5.71
C TYR A 91 3.41 -3.81 6.50
N ARG A 92 4.63 -3.80 5.94
CA ARG A 92 5.86 -3.32 6.58
C ARG A 92 6.00 -1.80 6.49
N ASP A 93 5.43 -1.18 5.46
CA ASP A 93 5.47 0.26 5.22
C ASP A 93 4.08 0.80 4.84
N TRP A 94 3.10 0.55 5.72
CA TRP A 94 1.73 0.96 5.47
C TRP A 94 1.49 2.45 5.77
N PRO A 95 0.67 3.17 4.98
CA PRO A 95 0.33 4.57 5.22
C PRO A 95 -0.43 4.77 6.54
N ALA A 96 -0.28 5.95 7.14
CA ALA A 96 -1.06 6.35 8.30
C ALA A 96 -2.50 6.72 7.91
N LEU A 97 -2.73 7.17 6.68
CA LEU A 97 -4.05 7.55 6.17
C LEU A 97 -4.18 7.22 4.69
N ILE A 98 -5.34 6.68 4.33
CA ILE A 98 -5.81 6.50 2.96
C ILE A 98 -7.22 7.08 2.84
N LYS A 99 -7.41 8.02 1.92
CA LYS A 99 -8.68 8.73 1.75
C LYS A 99 -9.07 8.86 0.28
N ASP A 100 -10.33 8.55 -0.05
CA ASP A 100 -10.93 8.92 -1.34
C ASP A 100 -11.10 10.45 -1.36
N VAL A 101 -10.34 11.13 -2.22
CA VAL A 101 -10.34 12.60 -2.29
C VAL A 101 -11.62 13.16 -2.91
N ASP A 102 -12.27 12.40 -3.79
CA ASP A 102 -13.45 12.82 -4.54
C ASP A 102 -14.70 12.74 -3.66
N LYS A 103 -14.80 11.71 -2.83
CA LYS A 103 -15.92 11.51 -1.90
C LYS A 103 -15.65 12.06 -0.50
N GLY A 104 -14.39 12.35 -0.17
CA GLY A 104 -13.98 12.77 1.17
C GLY A 104 -14.03 11.65 2.21
N ILE A 105 -14.13 10.39 1.78
CA ILE A 105 -14.27 9.20 2.63
C ILE A 105 -12.89 8.72 3.08
N VAL A 106 -12.71 8.48 4.37
CA VAL A 106 -11.52 7.80 4.88
C VAL A 106 -11.69 6.30 4.63
N VAL A 107 -10.81 5.74 3.80
CA VAL A 107 -10.78 4.32 3.46
C VAL A 107 -10.05 3.54 4.54
N TYR A 108 -8.91 4.09 5.00
CA TYR A 108 -8.14 3.58 6.11
C TYR A 108 -7.62 4.75 6.96
N PRO A 109 -7.90 4.78 8.25
CA PRO A 109 -7.07 5.48 9.22
C PRO A 109 -6.26 4.48 10.07
N ALA A 110 -4.97 4.75 10.28
CA ALA A 110 -4.29 4.26 11.47
C ALA A 110 -4.90 5.01 12.67
N GLY A 111 -5.62 4.28 13.53
CA GLY A 111 -6.32 4.83 14.70
C GLY A 111 -5.40 5.52 15.71
#